data_AF-A0A939BDF0-F1
#
_entry.id   AF-A0A939BDF0-F1
#
_cell.length_a   1.000
_cell.length_b   1.000
_cell.length_c   1.000
_cell.angle_alpha   90.00
_cell.angle_beta   90.00
_cell.angle_gamma   90.00
#
_symmetry.space_group_name_H-M   'P 1'
#
loop_
_entity.id
_entity.type
_entity.pdbx_description
1 polymer ?
#
loop_
_entity_poly.entity_id
_entity_poly.type
_entity_poly.pdbx_seq_one_letter_code
_entity_poly.pdbx_strand_id
1 'polypeptide(L)'
;MQEMNTEERKCPACGKGPWQYHWKPGWISPYTRLHDRYLIGVSLGEGAFGVTYLAWDEKTGERVAIKAYKKETPGREVELFETAGEIPGLVKKKEFFREDERIYLVLEYLEGGNLKEHLKKHRTIPASEAKDLLLPVMKAAAGLHSKGIVHCDISPDNLLFAADGKLSLIDLGAAARKGGVRTEKELKPGYAPMELYQEKEKIGPWTDIYAFCAVWYEMVTGRKAPAAPDRMKKDTLKPPSEYVHVPAGMEEVFLRGLSLEIQRRYFSMGNLLAALGDPEREKDEEDRRIWGELWIQITTEVERGSAREEKRSRVWRWVKRVSVILLVLLGAAGAGAGGLWIYGRTHPEQVLAYRLKQDRAEMLTSEWKTVEMKGSKEYEEAIAYLEEHAYEVSEYENGTKDYNLLQPAMEDWEYSEDPGECFAVKKDTAAMAVETYLGEYEEKESSFYGAVYVSTLPSYPISTTAQQTDTYRYGDRSAEICFDEKTGWVNEISLRIEKGEIEKLLPKFLYVLAPETALSDEEIQELLAYLKKEEDSVYIELNANCYLSLYLSEENVVLMDIRSR
;
A
#
# COMPACT_ATOMS: atom_id res chain seq x y z
N MET A 1 -71.34 -8.72 10.00
CA MET A 1 -72.32 -7.62 9.89
C MET A 1 -73.68 -8.24 10.10
N GLN A 2 -74.47 -7.78 11.07
CA GLN A 2 -75.92 -8.06 11.07
C GLN A 2 -76.59 -6.98 10.20
N GLU A 3 -77.75 -7.29 9.61
CA GLU A 3 -78.56 -6.31 8.88
C GLU A 3 -78.74 -5.04 9.72
N MET A 4 -78.53 -3.88 9.09
CA MET A 4 -78.73 -2.60 9.74
C MET A 4 -80.20 -2.45 10.11
N ASN A 5 -80.46 -2.05 11.35
CA ASN A 5 -81.73 -1.43 11.67
C ASN A 5 -81.84 -0.16 10.81
N THR A 6 -82.76 -0.18 9.85
CA THR A 6 -82.90 0.81 8.77
C THR A 6 -83.19 2.22 9.26
N GLU A 7 -83.62 2.35 10.53
CA GLU A 7 -83.97 3.64 11.13
C GLU A 7 -82.77 4.43 11.66
N GLU A 8 -81.67 3.80 12.10
CA GLU A 8 -80.54 4.53 12.74
C GLU A 8 -79.22 4.52 11.95
N ARG A 9 -79.10 3.67 10.91
CA ARG A 9 -77.87 3.45 10.13
C ARG A 9 -76.60 3.16 10.96
N LYS A 10 -76.72 2.69 12.20
CA LYS A 10 -75.57 2.33 13.05
C LYS A 10 -75.19 0.87 12.87
N CYS A 11 -73.89 0.58 12.90
CA CYS A 11 -73.40 -0.79 12.94
C CYS A 11 -73.81 -1.45 14.27
N PRO A 12 -74.50 -2.60 14.27
CA PRO A 12 -74.96 -3.26 15.50
C PRO A 12 -73.83 -3.82 16.36
N ALA A 13 -72.62 -4.01 15.80
CA ALA A 13 -71.48 -4.54 16.53
C ALA A 13 -70.66 -3.48 17.27
N CYS A 14 -70.51 -2.27 16.71
CA CYS A 14 -69.68 -1.22 17.30
C CYS A 14 -70.44 0.07 17.64
N GLY A 15 -71.75 0.13 17.35
CA GLY A 15 -72.61 1.28 17.59
C GLY A 15 -72.32 2.49 16.69
N LYS A 16 -71.31 2.43 15.82
CA LYS A 16 -70.89 3.57 15.00
C LYS A 16 -71.78 3.73 13.77
N GLY A 17 -72.25 4.95 13.54
CA GLY A 17 -72.87 5.36 12.27
C GLY A 17 -71.84 5.58 11.16
N PRO A 18 -72.26 5.73 9.89
CA PRO A 18 -71.36 5.89 8.74
C PRO A 18 -70.44 7.11 8.91
N TRP A 19 -70.99 8.17 9.50
CA TRP A 19 -70.37 9.48 9.74
C TRP A 19 -69.32 9.49 10.86
N GLN A 20 -69.22 8.40 11.63
CA GLN A 20 -68.27 8.27 12.74
C GLN A 20 -66.98 7.54 12.34
N TYR A 21 -66.88 7.13 11.06
CA TYR A 21 -65.66 6.60 10.48
C TYR A 21 -64.88 7.73 9.81
N HIS A 22 -63.61 7.91 10.19
CA HIS A 22 -62.72 8.86 9.53
C HIS A 22 -62.48 8.39 8.09
N TRP A 23 -62.91 9.17 7.10
CA TRP A 23 -62.54 8.97 5.70
C TRP A 23 -61.57 10.06 5.23
N LYS A 24 -60.66 9.71 4.33
CA LYS A 24 -59.79 10.68 3.64
C LYS A 24 -60.32 10.92 2.22
N PRO A 25 -60.10 12.11 1.64
CA PRO A 25 -60.35 12.33 0.22
C PRO A 25 -59.66 11.24 -0.64
N GLY A 26 -60.41 10.65 -1.58
CA GLY A 26 -59.92 9.58 -2.46
C GLY A 26 -60.17 8.15 -1.97
N TRP A 27 -60.59 7.96 -0.71
CA TRP A 27 -61.04 6.67 -0.19
C TRP A 27 -62.45 6.33 -0.68
N ILE A 28 -62.76 5.03 -0.71
CA ILE A 28 -64.07 4.53 -1.12
C ILE A 28 -65.03 4.68 0.05
N SER A 29 -66.22 5.20 -0.23
CA SER A 29 -67.24 5.39 0.80
C SER A 29 -67.75 4.03 1.31
N PRO A 30 -68.01 3.89 2.61
CA PRO A 30 -68.82 2.79 3.10
C PRO A 30 -70.16 2.73 2.34
N TYR A 31 -70.68 1.52 2.16
CA TYR A 31 -71.86 1.16 1.39
C TYR A 31 -71.76 1.35 -0.13
N THR A 32 -70.60 1.73 -0.66
CA THR A 32 -70.33 1.60 -2.09
C THR A 32 -70.34 0.12 -2.46
N ARG A 33 -71.11 -0.25 -3.48
CA ARG A 33 -71.09 -1.58 -4.06
C ARG A 33 -70.08 -1.60 -5.20
N LEU A 34 -69.08 -2.46 -5.11
CA LEU A 34 -68.10 -2.71 -6.17
C LEU A 34 -68.43 -4.01 -6.90
N HIS A 35 -68.21 -4.02 -8.21
CA HIS A 35 -68.41 -5.18 -9.08
C HIS A 35 -69.80 -5.84 -8.90
N ASP A 36 -70.83 -5.02 -8.69
CA ASP A 36 -72.21 -5.42 -8.42
C ASP A 36 -72.39 -6.50 -7.32
N ARG A 37 -71.44 -6.61 -6.38
CA ARG A 37 -71.38 -7.73 -5.43
C ARG A 37 -70.77 -7.39 -4.06
N TYR A 38 -69.74 -6.56 -4.05
CA TYR A 38 -68.95 -6.32 -2.85
C TYR A 38 -69.39 -5.02 -2.18
N LEU A 39 -70.09 -5.13 -1.05
CA LEU A 39 -70.50 -3.97 -0.26
C LEU A 39 -69.35 -3.51 0.64
N ILE A 40 -68.78 -2.35 0.33
CA ILE A 40 -67.62 -1.79 1.03
C ILE A 40 -68.02 -1.31 2.43
N GLY A 41 -67.21 -1.68 3.41
CA GLY A 41 -67.32 -1.26 4.80
C GLY A 41 -66.21 -0.30 5.20
N VAL A 42 -65.59 -0.56 6.35
CA VAL A 42 -64.57 0.31 6.94
C VAL A 42 -63.20 0.08 6.29
N SER A 43 -62.37 1.12 6.25
CA SER A 43 -60.95 0.96 5.92
C SER A 43 -60.24 0.16 7.02
N LEU A 44 -59.52 -0.88 6.65
CA LEU A 44 -58.64 -1.65 7.54
C LEU A 44 -57.25 -1.01 7.65
N GLY A 45 -56.80 -0.32 6.60
CA GLY A 45 -55.54 0.41 6.61
C GLY A 45 -55.17 0.99 5.24
N GLU A 46 -54.33 2.02 5.26
CA GLU A 46 -53.69 2.58 4.06
C GLU A 46 -52.21 2.14 4.04
N GLY A 47 -51.80 1.54 2.93
CA GLY A 47 -50.42 1.16 2.66
C GLY A 47 -49.82 1.94 1.49
N ALA A 48 -48.58 1.63 1.13
CA ALA A 48 -47.86 2.28 0.05
C ALA A 48 -48.61 2.22 -1.30
N PHE A 49 -49.26 1.08 -1.59
CA PHE A 49 -49.87 0.81 -2.90
C PHE A 49 -51.36 1.10 -2.97
N GLY A 50 -52.03 1.38 -1.85
CA GLY A 50 -53.48 1.46 -1.83
C GLY A 50 -54.10 1.42 -0.44
N VAL A 51 -55.44 1.35 -0.42
CA VAL A 51 -56.24 1.28 0.79
C VAL A 51 -56.95 -0.07 0.83
N THR A 52 -56.89 -0.74 1.97
CA THR A 52 -57.59 -2.01 2.19
C THR A 52 -58.86 -1.77 2.98
N TYR A 53 -59.98 -2.33 2.53
CA TYR A 53 -61.30 -2.20 3.14
C TYR A 53 -61.83 -3.56 3.58
N LEU A 54 -62.57 -3.59 4.68
CA LEU A 54 -63.48 -4.69 4.98
C LEU A 54 -64.66 -4.57 4.02
N ALA A 55 -65.09 -5.67 3.41
CA ALA A 55 -66.27 -5.70 2.58
C ALA A 55 -67.11 -6.95 2.86
N TRP A 56 -68.37 -6.89 2.46
CA TRP A 56 -69.29 -8.02 2.48
C TRP A 56 -69.49 -8.53 1.06
N ASP A 57 -69.21 -9.81 0.84
CA ASP A 57 -69.51 -10.47 -0.41
C ASP A 57 -70.96 -10.94 -0.41
N GLU A 58 -71.84 -10.21 -1.12
CA GLU A 58 -73.28 -10.50 -1.17
C GLU A 58 -73.60 -11.86 -1.81
N LYS A 59 -72.68 -12.43 -2.60
CA LYS A 59 -72.87 -13.74 -3.24
C LYS A 59 -72.60 -14.90 -2.29
N THR A 60 -71.53 -14.81 -1.50
CA THR A 60 -71.11 -15.89 -0.59
C THR A 60 -71.62 -15.71 0.83
N GLY A 61 -72.05 -14.50 1.20
CA GLY A 61 -72.43 -14.17 2.57
C GLY A 61 -71.23 -14.13 3.53
N GLU A 62 -70.02 -13.88 3.01
CA GLU A 62 -68.78 -13.87 3.79
C GLU A 62 -68.16 -12.48 3.85
N ARG A 63 -67.35 -12.25 4.90
CA ARG A 63 -66.50 -11.05 4.98
C ARG A 63 -65.25 -11.26 4.13
N VAL A 64 -64.84 -10.20 3.45
CA VAL A 64 -63.62 -10.19 2.62
C VAL A 64 -62.82 -8.92 2.87
N ALA A 65 -61.53 -8.97 2.59
CA ALA A 65 -60.67 -7.78 2.56
C ALA A 65 -60.44 -7.38 1.10
N ILE A 66 -60.75 -6.13 0.74
CA ILE A 66 -60.55 -5.62 -0.62
C ILE A 66 -59.48 -4.55 -0.61
N LYS A 67 -58.35 -4.83 -1.25
CA LYS A 67 -57.27 -3.86 -1.47
C LYS A 67 -57.52 -3.11 -2.76
N ALA A 68 -57.79 -1.82 -2.65
CA ALA A 68 -57.97 -0.90 -3.77
C ALA A 68 -56.64 -0.17 -4.05
N TYR A 69 -56.07 -0.37 -5.22
CA TYR A 69 -54.78 0.21 -5.58
C TYR A 69 -54.92 1.64 -6.13
N LYS A 70 -53.91 2.47 -5.88
CA LYS A 70 -53.78 3.80 -6.51
C LYS A 70 -53.52 3.58 -8.02
N LYS A 71 -54.03 4.47 -8.89
CA LYS A 71 -53.84 4.37 -10.36
C LYS A 71 -52.35 4.20 -10.69
N GLU A 72 -52.06 3.31 -11.65
CA GLU A 72 -50.73 2.81 -12.08
C GLU A 72 -50.22 1.54 -11.34
N THR A 73 -50.51 0.41 -12.00
CA THR A 73 -49.97 -0.96 -11.96
C THR A 73 -49.71 -1.68 -10.61
N PRO A 74 -50.71 -2.42 -10.11
CA PRO A 74 -50.57 -3.51 -9.12
C PRO A 74 -50.59 -4.91 -9.74
N GLY A 75 -50.55 -5.04 -11.09
CA GLY A 75 -50.66 -6.33 -11.79
C GLY A 75 -49.69 -7.39 -11.27
N ARG A 76 -48.51 -6.95 -10.88
CA ARG A 76 -47.49 -7.81 -10.27
C ARG A 76 -47.94 -8.54 -9.00
N GLU A 77 -48.64 -7.87 -8.07
CA GLU A 77 -49.05 -8.54 -6.83
C GLU A 77 -50.09 -9.63 -7.13
N VAL A 78 -50.98 -9.38 -8.11
CA VAL A 78 -51.93 -10.38 -8.60
C VAL A 78 -51.21 -11.57 -9.25
N GLU A 79 -50.24 -11.31 -10.12
CA GLU A 79 -49.38 -12.35 -10.75
C GLU A 79 -48.60 -13.17 -9.71
N LEU A 80 -48.16 -12.53 -8.63
CA LEU A 80 -47.49 -13.20 -7.52
C LEU A 80 -48.42 -14.15 -6.79
N PHE A 81 -49.67 -13.74 -6.51
CA PHE A 81 -50.68 -14.65 -5.94
C PHE A 81 -51.05 -15.79 -6.90
N GLU A 82 -51.10 -15.53 -8.21
CA GLU A 82 -51.35 -16.58 -9.20
C GLU A 82 -50.21 -17.59 -9.29
N THR A 83 -48.97 -17.10 -9.29
CA THR A 83 -47.77 -17.95 -9.25
C THR A 83 -47.73 -18.74 -7.94
N ALA A 84 -47.97 -18.08 -6.81
CA ALA A 84 -48.00 -18.67 -5.48
C ALA A 84 -49.11 -19.72 -5.33
N GLY A 85 -50.24 -19.59 -6.02
CA GLY A 85 -51.39 -20.48 -5.86
C GLY A 85 -51.88 -20.52 -4.40
N GLU A 86 -52.53 -21.63 -4.03
CA GLU A 86 -52.94 -21.85 -2.63
C GLU A 86 -51.76 -22.39 -1.81
N ILE A 87 -51.38 -21.66 -0.77
CA ILE A 87 -50.35 -22.05 0.19
C ILE A 87 -50.93 -21.92 1.59
N PRO A 88 -50.98 -23.01 2.39
CA PRO A 88 -51.40 -22.93 3.79
C PRO A 88 -50.54 -21.92 4.57
N GLY A 89 -51.19 -21.04 5.34
CA GLY A 89 -50.51 -19.96 6.07
C GLY A 89 -50.20 -18.72 5.22
N LEU A 90 -50.57 -18.68 3.94
CA LEU A 90 -50.65 -17.47 3.12
C LEU A 90 -52.12 -17.07 2.97
N VAL A 91 -52.41 -15.77 3.02
CA VAL A 91 -53.76 -15.26 2.80
C VAL A 91 -54.32 -15.68 1.44
N LYS A 92 -55.55 -16.20 1.44
CA LYS A 92 -56.20 -16.66 0.22
C LYS A 92 -56.66 -15.49 -0.63
N LYS A 93 -56.16 -15.43 -1.88
CA LYS A 93 -56.77 -14.65 -2.96
C LYS A 93 -58.10 -15.28 -3.33
N LYS A 94 -59.19 -14.50 -3.26
CA LYS A 94 -60.51 -14.92 -3.72
C LYS A 94 -60.74 -14.51 -5.18
N GLU A 95 -60.47 -13.25 -5.50
CA GLU A 95 -60.79 -12.69 -6.81
C GLU A 95 -59.93 -11.45 -7.09
N PHE A 96 -59.78 -11.11 -8.37
CA PHE A 96 -59.27 -9.82 -8.80
C PHE A 96 -60.22 -9.24 -9.84
N PHE A 97 -60.44 -7.93 -9.82
CA PHE A 97 -61.23 -7.25 -10.83
C PHE A 97 -60.75 -5.81 -11.05
N ARG A 98 -61.19 -5.21 -12.15
CA ARG A 98 -60.92 -3.82 -12.50
C ARG A 98 -62.24 -3.09 -12.68
N GLU A 99 -62.39 -1.95 -12.02
CA GLU A 99 -63.58 -1.10 -12.06
C GLU A 99 -63.15 0.36 -11.86
N ASP A 100 -63.74 1.30 -12.60
CA ASP A 100 -63.43 2.74 -12.55
C ASP A 100 -61.93 3.07 -12.63
N GLU A 101 -61.22 2.39 -13.55
CA GLU A 101 -59.77 2.53 -13.78
C GLU A 101 -58.90 2.19 -12.55
N ARG A 102 -59.48 1.55 -11.53
CA ARG A 102 -58.78 1.03 -10.35
C ARG A 102 -58.79 -0.49 -10.39
N ILE A 103 -57.77 -1.07 -9.75
CA ILE A 103 -57.67 -2.52 -9.58
C ILE A 103 -57.98 -2.85 -8.14
N TYR A 104 -58.69 -3.96 -7.97
CA TYR A 104 -59.14 -4.47 -6.69
C TYR A 104 -58.68 -5.92 -6.54
N LEU A 105 -58.01 -6.20 -5.42
CA LEU A 105 -57.66 -7.55 -5.02
C LEU A 105 -58.52 -7.95 -3.83
N VAL A 106 -59.33 -8.98 -4.01
CA VAL A 106 -60.22 -9.55 -3.00
C VAL A 106 -59.49 -10.70 -2.31
N LEU A 107 -59.31 -10.58 -1.01
CA LEU A 107 -58.66 -11.53 -0.13
C LEU A 107 -59.66 -12.04 0.91
N GLU A 108 -59.40 -13.20 1.51
CA GLU A 108 -60.10 -13.60 2.72
C GLU A 108 -59.87 -12.57 3.85
N TYR A 109 -60.88 -12.42 4.72
CA TYR A 109 -60.77 -11.54 5.89
C TYR A 109 -60.27 -12.33 7.11
N LEU A 110 -59.18 -11.87 7.71
CA LEU A 110 -58.57 -12.48 8.90
C LEU A 110 -58.99 -11.69 10.16
N GLU A 111 -59.84 -12.29 11.00
CA GLU A 111 -60.54 -11.57 12.08
C GLU A 111 -59.69 -11.32 13.35
N GLY A 112 -58.59 -12.05 13.53
CA GLY A 112 -57.85 -12.08 14.80
C GLY A 112 -56.86 -10.92 15.03
N GLY A 113 -56.80 -9.95 14.12
CA GLY A 113 -55.86 -8.82 14.18
C GLY A 113 -54.43 -9.19 13.81
N ASN A 114 -53.51 -8.23 13.88
CA ASN A 114 -52.09 -8.43 13.51
C ASN A 114 -51.21 -8.75 14.74
N LEU A 115 -50.07 -9.40 14.48
CA LEU A 115 -49.10 -9.76 15.51
C LEU A 115 -48.55 -8.53 16.25
N LYS A 116 -48.40 -7.38 15.58
CA LYS A 116 -47.95 -6.14 16.24
C LYS A 116 -48.88 -5.69 17.36
N GLU A 117 -50.19 -5.76 17.16
CA GLU A 117 -51.19 -5.45 18.20
C GLU A 117 -51.17 -6.48 19.31
N HIS A 118 -50.93 -7.74 18.97
CA HIS A 118 -50.74 -8.80 19.95
C HIS A 118 -49.49 -8.54 20.83
N LEU A 119 -48.35 -8.17 20.24
CA LEU A 119 -47.13 -7.82 20.97
C LEU A 119 -47.23 -6.53 21.81
N LYS A 120 -48.15 -5.61 21.46
CA LYS A 120 -48.45 -4.47 22.34
C LYS A 120 -49.19 -4.90 23.62
N LYS A 121 -50.01 -5.95 23.54
CA LYS A 121 -50.75 -6.50 24.68
C LYS A 121 -49.90 -7.47 25.50
N HIS A 122 -49.08 -8.28 24.84
CA HIS A 122 -48.22 -9.29 25.43
C HIS A 122 -46.76 -8.83 25.35
N ARG A 123 -46.16 -8.44 26.48
CA ARG A 123 -44.80 -7.89 26.53
C ARG A 123 -43.74 -8.83 25.95
N THR A 124 -43.86 -10.12 26.22
CA THR A 124 -42.93 -11.18 25.78
C THR A 124 -43.69 -12.49 25.63
N ILE A 125 -43.29 -13.34 24.70
CA ILE A 125 -43.85 -14.67 24.44
C ILE A 125 -42.74 -15.70 24.66
N PRO A 126 -42.97 -16.80 25.41
CA PRO A 126 -42.00 -17.89 25.54
C PRO A 126 -41.49 -18.38 24.18
N ALA A 127 -40.19 -18.68 24.08
CA ALA A 127 -39.55 -18.97 22.80
C ALA A 127 -40.17 -20.15 22.04
N SER A 128 -40.61 -21.20 22.74
CA SER A 128 -41.33 -22.34 22.15
C SER A 128 -42.71 -21.95 21.61
N GLU A 129 -43.48 -21.17 22.35
CA GLU A 129 -44.80 -20.68 21.91
C GLU A 129 -44.65 -19.73 20.72
N ALA A 130 -43.66 -18.86 20.75
CA ALA A 130 -43.36 -17.96 19.64
C ALA A 130 -42.96 -18.73 18.36
N LYS A 131 -42.18 -19.82 18.50
CA LYS A 131 -41.90 -20.75 17.40
C LYS A 131 -43.20 -21.31 16.84
N ASP A 132 -44.04 -21.89 17.69
CA ASP A 132 -45.26 -22.59 17.25
C ASP A 132 -46.24 -21.63 16.55
N LEU A 133 -46.33 -20.38 17.00
CA LEU A 133 -47.08 -19.33 16.33
C LEU A 133 -46.53 -19.00 14.94
N LEU A 134 -45.21 -18.97 14.76
CA LEU A 134 -44.55 -18.64 13.49
C LEU A 134 -44.48 -19.83 12.51
N LEU A 135 -44.59 -21.07 12.96
CA LEU A 135 -44.47 -22.26 12.10
C LEU A 135 -45.37 -22.20 10.85
N PRO A 136 -46.68 -21.87 10.93
CA PRO A 136 -47.54 -21.82 9.74
C PRO A 136 -47.06 -20.84 8.68
N VAL A 137 -46.59 -19.66 9.08
CA VAL A 137 -46.14 -18.60 8.17
C VAL A 137 -44.72 -18.82 7.66
N MET A 138 -43.86 -19.50 8.42
CA MET A 138 -42.57 -19.99 7.93
C MET A 138 -42.77 -21.07 6.86
N LYS A 139 -43.72 -22.00 7.05
CA LYS A 139 -44.09 -23.00 6.04
C LYS A 139 -44.69 -22.36 4.79
N ALA A 140 -45.46 -21.28 4.95
CA ALA A 140 -45.97 -20.50 3.83
C ALA A 140 -44.84 -19.83 3.05
N ALA A 141 -43.87 -19.23 3.74
CA ALA A 141 -42.68 -18.64 3.12
C ALA A 141 -41.84 -19.69 2.38
N ALA A 142 -41.65 -20.89 2.95
CA ALA A 142 -41.00 -22.00 2.25
C ALA A 142 -41.75 -22.38 0.95
N GLY A 143 -43.08 -22.36 0.95
CA GLY A 143 -43.89 -22.59 -0.26
C GLY A 143 -43.78 -21.47 -1.29
N LEU A 144 -43.54 -20.22 -0.87
CA LEU A 144 -43.24 -19.10 -1.78
C LEU A 144 -41.83 -19.26 -2.39
N HIS A 145 -40.85 -19.60 -1.55
CA HIS A 145 -39.44 -19.79 -1.96
C HIS A 145 -39.31 -20.88 -3.01
N SER A 146 -40.03 -22.00 -2.83
CA SER A 146 -40.09 -23.11 -3.79
C SER A 146 -40.78 -22.74 -5.12
N LYS A 147 -41.41 -21.56 -5.20
CA LYS A 147 -42.00 -21.00 -6.43
C LYS A 147 -41.20 -19.81 -6.96
N GLY A 148 -40.01 -19.58 -6.41
CA GLY A 148 -39.12 -18.49 -6.79
C GLY A 148 -39.62 -17.11 -6.36
N ILE A 149 -40.42 -17.03 -5.29
CA ILE A 149 -40.94 -15.78 -4.73
C ILE A 149 -40.34 -15.57 -3.33
N VAL A 150 -39.78 -14.40 -3.05
CA VAL A 150 -39.29 -13.97 -1.73
C VAL A 150 -40.17 -12.83 -1.24
N HIS A 151 -40.71 -12.92 -0.02
CA HIS A 151 -41.70 -11.98 0.49
C HIS A 151 -41.14 -10.55 0.69
N CYS A 152 -39.92 -10.43 1.22
CA CYS A 152 -39.16 -9.18 1.40
C CYS A 152 -39.78 -8.12 2.34
N ASP A 153 -40.95 -8.38 2.93
CA ASP A 153 -41.61 -7.49 3.92
C ASP A 153 -42.18 -8.27 5.12
N ILE A 154 -41.48 -9.32 5.57
CA ILE A 154 -41.88 -10.04 6.78
C ILE A 154 -41.72 -9.11 7.99
N SER A 155 -42.80 -8.92 8.74
CA SER A 155 -42.87 -8.05 9.92
C SER A 155 -44.15 -8.31 10.70
N PRO A 156 -44.26 -7.87 11.98
CA PRO A 156 -45.46 -8.15 12.78
C PRO A 156 -46.74 -7.48 12.25
N ASP A 157 -46.65 -6.47 11.38
CA ASP A 157 -47.84 -5.88 10.72
C ASP A 157 -48.43 -6.81 9.64
N ASN A 158 -47.59 -7.65 9.01
CA ASN A 158 -47.96 -8.48 7.87
C ASN A 158 -48.23 -9.96 8.28
N LEU A 159 -48.39 -10.21 9.58
CA LEU A 159 -48.73 -11.49 10.15
C LEU A 159 -50.05 -11.34 10.90
N LEU A 160 -51.14 -11.87 10.34
CA LEU A 160 -52.49 -11.72 10.88
C LEU A 160 -53.02 -13.05 11.41
N PHE A 161 -53.78 -13.00 12.49
CA PHE A 161 -54.43 -14.17 13.05
C PHE A 161 -55.72 -14.49 12.29
N ALA A 162 -55.83 -15.73 11.83
CA ALA A 162 -57.08 -16.32 11.36
C ALA A 162 -58.02 -16.62 12.55
N ALA A 163 -59.27 -16.99 12.25
CA ALA A 163 -60.27 -17.30 13.28
C ALA A 163 -59.89 -18.51 14.15
N ASP A 164 -59.04 -19.42 13.64
CA ASP A 164 -58.52 -20.57 14.39
C ASP A 164 -57.30 -20.23 15.27
N GLY A 165 -56.90 -18.96 15.32
CA GLY A 165 -55.76 -18.49 16.11
C GLY A 165 -54.39 -18.71 15.47
N LYS A 166 -54.32 -19.26 14.25
CA LYS A 166 -53.04 -19.41 13.52
C LYS A 166 -52.68 -18.13 12.78
N LEU A 167 -51.38 -17.88 12.64
CA LEU A 167 -50.89 -16.78 11.82
C LEU A 167 -51.01 -17.12 10.32
N SER A 168 -51.36 -16.11 9.55
CA SER A 168 -51.32 -16.07 8.10
C SER A 168 -50.49 -14.88 7.63
N LEU A 169 -49.67 -15.13 6.63
CA LEU A 169 -48.85 -14.15 5.94
C LEU A 169 -49.71 -13.36 4.96
N ILE A 170 -49.59 -12.04 4.96
CA ILE A 170 -50.32 -11.13 4.07
C ILE A 170 -49.37 -10.23 3.26
N ASP A 171 -49.91 -9.62 2.19
CA ASP A 171 -49.29 -8.55 1.39
C ASP A 171 -48.02 -8.97 0.61
N LEU A 172 -48.22 -9.45 -0.62
CA LEU A 172 -47.12 -9.75 -1.55
C LEU A 172 -46.66 -8.50 -2.33
N GLY A 173 -47.13 -7.29 -1.99
CA GLY A 173 -46.85 -6.07 -2.76
C GLY A 173 -45.36 -5.68 -2.81
N ALA A 174 -44.55 -6.16 -1.87
CA ALA A 174 -43.10 -5.95 -1.82
C ALA A 174 -42.27 -7.18 -2.24
N ALA A 175 -42.92 -8.27 -2.66
CA ALA A 175 -42.23 -9.52 -2.92
C ALA A 175 -41.36 -9.46 -4.18
N ALA A 176 -40.21 -10.12 -4.14
CA ALA A 176 -39.28 -10.28 -5.25
C ALA A 176 -39.51 -11.64 -5.93
N ARG A 177 -39.35 -11.70 -7.25
CA ARG A 177 -39.27 -12.97 -7.99
C ARG A 177 -37.81 -13.23 -8.31
N LYS A 178 -37.37 -14.50 -8.36
CA LYS A 178 -36.00 -14.84 -8.79
C LYS A 178 -35.70 -14.18 -10.14
N GLY A 179 -34.62 -13.41 -10.19
CA GLY A 179 -34.18 -12.68 -11.40
C GLY A 179 -35.08 -11.52 -11.82
N GLY A 180 -36.10 -11.18 -11.03
CA GLY A 180 -37.02 -10.07 -11.28
C GLY A 180 -36.71 -8.84 -10.45
N VAL A 181 -37.16 -7.67 -10.92
CA VAL A 181 -37.10 -6.40 -10.16
C VAL A 181 -38.03 -6.51 -8.96
N ARG A 182 -37.72 -5.95 -7.78
CA ARG A 182 -38.63 -5.82 -6.62
C ARG A 182 -39.38 -4.47 -6.67
N THR A 183 -40.63 -4.43 -6.22
CA THR A 183 -41.37 -3.17 -6.05
C THR A 183 -40.82 -2.41 -4.86
N GLU A 184 -40.43 -1.15 -5.04
CA GLU A 184 -39.91 -0.34 -3.94
C GLU A 184 -41.01 -0.04 -2.91
N LYS A 185 -40.70 -0.34 -1.65
CA LYS A 185 -41.52 -0.07 -0.48
C LYS A 185 -40.58 0.39 0.63
N GLU A 186 -41.07 1.31 1.46
CA GLU A 186 -40.36 1.75 2.66
C GLU A 186 -39.98 0.52 3.52
N LEU A 187 -38.69 0.40 3.82
CA LEU A 187 -38.17 -0.73 4.59
C LEU A 187 -38.41 -0.51 6.07
N LYS A 188 -38.81 -1.57 6.77
CA LYS A 188 -39.10 -1.52 8.21
C LYS A 188 -37.81 -1.77 9.01
N PRO A 189 -37.25 -0.77 9.72
CA PRO A 189 -36.01 -0.93 10.47
C PRO A 189 -36.13 -2.06 11.52
N GLY A 190 -35.08 -2.86 11.62
CA GLY A 190 -35.02 -4.02 12.52
C GLY A 190 -35.45 -5.34 11.89
N TYR A 191 -36.28 -5.33 10.84
CA TYR A 191 -36.68 -6.55 10.11
C TYR A 191 -36.04 -6.66 8.73
N ALA A 192 -35.73 -5.53 8.08
CA ALA A 192 -35.08 -5.52 6.78
C ALA A 192 -33.56 -5.79 6.89
N PRO A 193 -33.02 -6.84 6.24
CA PRO A 193 -31.58 -7.08 6.17
C PRO A 193 -30.89 -6.21 5.11
N MET A 194 -29.55 -6.19 5.11
CA MET A 194 -28.73 -5.26 4.32
C MET A 194 -28.95 -5.38 2.80
N GLU A 195 -29.21 -6.59 2.30
CA GLU A 195 -29.45 -6.84 0.87
C GLU A 195 -30.71 -6.13 0.34
N LEU A 196 -31.68 -5.79 1.20
CA LEU A 196 -32.83 -4.98 0.78
C LEU A 196 -32.47 -3.49 0.59
N TYR A 197 -31.40 -3.01 1.24
CA TYR A 197 -30.94 -1.63 1.15
C TYR A 197 -30.01 -1.41 -0.04
N GLN A 198 -29.07 -2.31 -0.30
CA GLN A 198 -27.95 -2.06 -1.23
C GLN A 198 -27.63 -3.21 -2.20
N GLU A 199 -27.91 -4.47 -1.86
CA GLU A 199 -27.49 -5.65 -2.63
C GLU A 199 -28.71 -6.42 -3.17
N LYS A 200 -29.57 -5.72 -3.91
CA LYS A 200 -30.89 -6.23 -4.34
C LYS A 200 -30.79 -7.48 -5.22
N GLU A 201 -29.67 -7.67 -5.91
CA GLU A 201 -29.34 -8.84 -6.70
C GLU A 201 -29.09 -10.11 -5.87
N LYS A 202 -28.80 -9.95 -4.56
CA LYS A 202 -28.56 -11.04 -3.62
C LYS A 202 -29.80 -11.45 -2.82
N ILE A 203 -30.97 -10.92 -3.15
CA ILE A 203 -32.23 -11.28 -2.50
C ILE A 203 -32.55 -12.75 -2.78
N GLY A 204 -32.83 -13.51 -1.72
CA GLY A 204 -33.19 -14.93 -1.77
C GLY A 204 -33.93 -15.36 -0.50
N PRO A 205 -34.18 -16.68 -0.31
CA PRO A 205 -34.86 -17.21 0.87
C PRO A 205 -34.28 -16.71 2.21
N TRP A 206 -32.95 -16.59 2.28
CA TRP A 206 -32.19 -16.05 3.42
C TRP A 206 -32.57 -14.63 3.83
N THR A 207 -33.19 -13.85 2.94
CA THR A 207 -33.70 -12.50 3.22
C THR A 207 -34.94 -12.57 4.12
N ASP A 208 -35.89 -13.46 3.81
CA ASP A 208 -37.06 -13.68 4.67
C ASP A 208 -36.68 -14.39 5.97
N ILE A 209 -35.69 -15.29 5.94
CA ILE A 209 -35.17 -15.96 7.14
C ILE A 209 -34.68 -14.96 8.18
N TYR A 210 -33.92 -13.94 7.75
CA TYR A 210 -33.50 -12.87 8.65
C TYR A 210 -34.72 -12.17 9.28
N ALA A 211 -35.69 -11.80 8.45
CA ALA A 211 -36.85 -11.05 8.90
C ALA A 211 -37.76 -11.87 9.85
N PHE A 212 -37.94 -13.17 9.60
CA PHE A 212 -38.62 -14.07 10.55
C PHE A 212 -37.86 -14.20 11.87
N CYS A 213 -36.54 -14.33 11.84
CA CYS A 213 -35.75 -14.38 13.07
C CYS A 213 -35.78 -13.04 13.82
N ALA A 214 -35.90 -11.90 13.12
CA ALA A 214 -36.09 -10.60 13.74
C ALA A 214 -37.47 -10.44 14.39
N VAL A 215 -38.54 -10.94 13.76
CA VAL A 215 -39.88 -11.03 14.36
C VAL A 215 -39.82 -11.91 15.60
N TRP A 216 -39.22 -13.09 15.49
CA TRP A 216 -39.11 -14.03 16.60
C TRP A 216 -38.32 -13.43 17.78
N TYR A 217 -37.22 -12.74 17.50
CA TYR A 217 -36.44 -12.01 18.50
C TYR A 217 -37.29 -10.97 19.23
N GLU A 218 -38.12 -10.21 18.53
CA GLU A 218 -39.04 -9.24 19.15
C GLU A 218 -40.12 -9.93 19.99
N MET A 219 -40.69 -11.03 19.52
CA MET A 219 -41.68 -11.81 20.29
C MET A 219 -41.10 -12.28 21.63
N VAL A 220 -39.86 -12.77 21.61
CA VAL A 220 -39.22 -13.37 22.79
C VAL A 220 -38.68 -12.32 23.76
N THR A 221 -37.99 -11.30 23.25
CA THR A 221 -37.31 -10.31 24.08
C THR A 221 -38.17 -9.07 24.39
N GLY A 222 -39.26 -8.88 23.66
CA GLY A 222 -40.05 -7.65 23.69
C GLY A 222 -39.32 -6.44 23.07
N ARG A 223 -38.20 -6.67 22.36
CA ARG A 223 -37.33 -5.63 21.80
C ARG A 223 -37.07 -5.90 20.33
N LYS A 224 -37.07 -4.84 19.52
CA LYS A 224 -36.66 -4.94 18.12
C LYS A 224 -35.16 -5.14 18.00
N ALA A 225 -34.73 -5.94 17.03
CA ALA A 225 -33.33 -5.96 16.62
C ALA A 225 -32.91 -4.56 16.11
N PRO A 226 -31.66 -4.13 16.37
CA PRO A 226 -31.15 -2.90 15.75
C PRO A 226 -31.20 -3.00 14.22
N ALA A 227 -31.36 -1.86 13.53
CA ALA A 227 -31.45 -1.85 12.08
C ALA A 227 -30.17 -2.36 11.43
N ALA A 228 -30.28 -3.15 10.35
CA ALA A 228 -29.13 -3.75 9.68
C ALA A 228 -28.05 -2.73 9.27
N PRO A 229 -28.37 -1.53 8.74
CA PRO A 229 -27.35 -0.51 8.44
C PRO A 229 -26.56 -0.04 9.67
N ASP A 230 -27.19 0.02 10.84
CA ASP A 230 -26.52 0.40 12.08
C ASP A 230 -25.65 -0.74 12.62
N ARG A 231 -26.15 -1.98 12.51
CA ARG A 231 -25.39 -3.18 12.86
C ARG A 231 -24.13 -3.36 11.99
N MET A 232 -24.18 -2.99 10.71
CA MET A 232 -23.01 -2.99 9.82
C MET A 232 -21.92 -2.01 10.26
N LYS A 233 -22.30 -0.87 10.86
CA LYS A 233 -21.34 0.09 11.43
C LYS A 233 -20.75 -0.43 12.74
N LYS A 234 -21.63 -0.93 13.62
CA LYS A 234 -21.26 -1.55 14.89
C LYS A 234 -22.38 -2.48 15.33
N ASP A 235 -22.11 -3.78 15.34
CA ASP A 235 -23.12 -4.74 15.77
C ASP A 235 -23.31 -4.64 17.29
N THR A 236 -24.53 -4.33 17.70
CA THR A 236 -24.96 -4.16 19.09
C THR A 236 -26.12 -5.07 19.44
N LEU A 237 -26.45 -6.03 18.55
CA LEU A 237 -27.44 -7.06 18.83
C LEU A 237 -26.95 -7.90 20.02
N LYS A 238 -27.78 -7.95 21.07
CA LYS A 238 -27.55 -8.79 22.25
C LYS A 238 -28.27 -10.12 22.09
N PRO A 239 -27.72 -11.24 22.56
CA PRO A 239 -28.44 -12.49 22.57
C PRO A 239 -29.68 -12.40 23.50
N PRO A 240 -30.83 -12.98 23.13
CA PRO A 240 -32.02 -13.11 23.95
C PRO A 240 -31.81 -13.62 25.36
N SER A 241 -30.82 -14.49 25.58
CA SER A 241 -30.42 -14.96 26.92
C SER A 241 -29.98 -13.86 27.87
N GLU A 242 -29.60 -12.67 27.37
CA GLU A 242 -29.36 -11.48 28.21
C GLU A 242 -30.67 -10.84 28.74
N TYR A 243 -31.81 -11.14 28.13
CA TYR A 243 -33.10 -10.52 28.47
C TYR A 243 -34.08 -11.50 29.11
N VAL A 244 -34.14 -12.74 28.60
CA VAL A 244 -35.11 -13.76 28.99
C VAL A 244 -34.47 -15.15 28.90
N HIS A 245 -35.01 -16.13 29.62
CA HIS A 245 -34.54 -17.51 29.49
C HIS A 245 -34.96 -18.10 28.15
N VAL A 246 -33.99 -18.59 27.36
CA VAL A 246 -34.23 -19.27 26.08
C VAL A 246 -33.37 -20.54 26.03
N PRO A 247 -33.89 -21.68 25.54
CA PRO A 247 -33.08 -22.88 25.34
C PRO A 247 -31.92 -22.61 24.37
N ALA A 248 -30.70 -23.06 24.73
CA ALA A 248 -29.47 -22.75 24.00
C ALA A 248 -29.55 -23.12 22.50
N GLY A 249 -30.12 -24.27 22.16
CA GLY A 249 -30.29 -24.67 20.76
C GLY A 249 -31.23 -23.75 19.97
N MET A 250 -32.27 -23.21 20.62
CA MET A 250 -33.16 -22.23 20.00
C MET A 250 -32.45 -20.88 19.82
N GLU A 251 -31.56 -20.54 20.75
CA GLU A 251 -30.69 -19.36 20.67
C GLU A 251 -29.72 -19.36 19.51
N GLU A 252 -29.04 -20.48 19.31
CA GLU A 252 -28.19 -20.67 18.15
C GLU A 252 -28.97 -20.50 16.83
N VAL A 253 -30.19 -21.05 16.77
CA VAL A 253 -31.00 -21.03 15.54
C VAL A 253 -31.38 -19.61 15.13
N PHE A 254 -31.95 -18.79 16.03
CA PHE A 254 -32.34 -17.45 15.63
C PHE A 254 -31.13 -16.52 15.43
N LEU A 255 -30.03 -16.67 16.19
CA LEU A 255 -28.83 -15.84 16.00
C LEU A 255 -28.20 -16.11 14.64
N ARG A 256 -28.18 -17.38 14.23
CA ARG A 256 -27.72 -17.77 12.89
C ARG A 256 -28.58 -17.14 11.79
N GLY A 257 -29.90 -17.14 11.95
CA GLY A 257 -30.81 -16.46 11.02
C GLY A 257 -30.65 -14.94 10.99
N LEU A 258 -30.30 -14.32 12.12
CA LEU A 258 -30.03 -12.88 12.27
C LEU A 258 -28.61 -12.45 11.90
N SER A 259 -27.79 -13.34 11.35
CA SER A 259 -26.45 -12.99 10.86
C SER A 259 -26.52 -11.87 9.82
N LEU A 260 -25.62 -10.88 9.88
CA LEU A 260 -25.51 -9.86 8.83
C LEU A 260 -24.99 -10.48 7.52
N GLU A 261 -24.06 -11.43 7.64
CA GLU A 261 -23.51 -12.19 6.53
C GLU A 261 -24.52 -13.24 6.03
N ILE A 262 -24.92 -13.14 4.75
CA ILE A 262 -25.87 -14.05 4.10
C ILE A 262 -25.40 -15.51 4.20
N GLN A 263 -24.13 -15.78 3.88
CA GLN A 263 -23.52 -17.11 3.87
C GLN A 263 -23.53 -17.83 5.23
N ARG A 264 -23.67 -17.10 6.33
CA ARG A 264 -23.76 -17.68 7.68
C ARG A 264 -25.21 -18.02 8.07
N ARG A 265 -26.20 -17.48 7.37
CA ARG A 265 -27.62 -17.81 7.57
C ARG A 265 -27.93 -19.22 7.04
N TYR A 266 -29.17 -19.62 7.17
CA TYR A 266 -29.69 -20.83 6.52
C TYR A 266 -29.89 -20.56 5.02
N PHE A 267 -29.59 -21.56 4.19
CA PHE A 267 -29.78 -21.48 2.74
C PHE A 267 -31.27 -21.36 2.38
N SER A 268 -32.12 -22.21 2.96
CA SER A 268 -33.57 -22.27 2.72
C SER A 268 -34.37 -22.14 4.01
N MET A 269 -35.64 -21.77 3.88
CA MET A 269 -36.58 -21.79 5.00
C MET A 269 -36.79 -23.22 5.52
N GLY A 270 -36.73 -24.24 4.65
CA GLY A 270 -36.77 -25.63 5.08
C GLY A 270 -35.57 -26.04 5.95
N ASN A 271 -34.36 -25.50 5.70
CA ASN A 271 -33.20 -25.71 6.58
C ASN A 271 -33.39 -25.05 7.96
N LEU A 272 -34.00 -23.86 8.01
CA LEU A 272 -34.37 -23.23 9.29
C LEU A 272 -35.39 -24.09 10.04
N LEU A 273 -36.46 -24.53 9.37
CA LEU A 273 -37.50 -25.37 9.97
C LEU A 273 -36.94 -26.73 10.45
N ALA A 274 -36.02 -27.34 9.69
CA ALA A 274 -35.31 -28.56 10.10
C ALA A 274 -34.47 -28.32 11.38
N ALA A 275 -33.79 -27.18 11.49
CA ALA A 275 -33.06 -26.80 12.70
C ALA A 275 -34.00 -26.57 13.90
N LEU A 276 -35.28 -26.30 13.64
CA LEU A 276 -36.35 -26.22 14.65
C LEU A 276 -37.05 -27.56 14.92
N GLY A 277 -36.63 -28.65 14.26
CA GLY A 277 -37.21 -29.98 14.42
C GLY A 277 -38.43 -30.27 13.55
N ASP A 278 -38.67 -29.50 12.49
CA ASP A 278 -39.80 -29.64 11.56
C ASP A 278 -39.31 -29.67 10.09
N PRO A 279 -38.70 -30.78 9.62
CA PRO A 279 -38.04 -30.81 8.32
C PRO A 279 -39.01 -30.84 7.12
N GLU A 280 -38.83 -29.92 6.17
CA GLU A 280 -39.64 -29.80 4.93
C GLU A 280 -38.83 -30.27 3.70
N ARG A 281 -38.52 -31.57 3.61
CA ARG A 281 -37.54 -32.12 2.67
C ARG A 281 -37.83 -31.86 1.18
N GLU A 282 -39.08 -31.94 0.75
CA GLU A 282 -39.45 -31.74 -0.67
C GLU A 282 -39.21 -30.29 -1.13
N LYS A 283 -39.48 -29.31 -0.27
CA LYS A 283 -39.27 -27.89 -0.59
C LYS A 283 -37.79 -27.52 -0.66
N ASP A 284 -36.95 -28.19 0.14
CA ASP A 284 -35.50 -27.97 0.14
C ASP A 284 -34.85 -28.36 -1.20
N GLU A 285 -35.35 -29.40 -1.89
CA GLU A 285 -34.85 -29.79 -3.21
C GLU A 285 -35.18 -28.74 -4.28
N GLU A 286 -36.40 -28.21 -4.24
CA GLU A 286 -36.83 -27.15 -5.14
C GLU A 286 -36.07 -25.84 -4.87
N ASP A 287 -35.87 -25.49 -3.59
CA ASP A 287 -35.07 -24.32 -3.22
C ASP A 287 -33.62 -24.46 -3.70
N ARG A 288 -33.02 -25.65 -3.66
CA ARG A 288 -31.69 -25.89 -4.26
C ARG A 288 -31.69 -25.66 -5.77
N ARG A 289 -32.72 -26.14 -6.47
CA ARG A 289 -32.86 -25.96 -7.92
C ARG A 289 -33.03 -24.49 -8.29
N ILE A 290 -33.84 -23.75 -7.52
CA ILE A 290 -34.15 -22.35 -7.79
C ILE A 290 -33.01 -21.44 -7.28
N TRP A 291 -32.56 -21.56 -6.05
CA TRP A 291 -31.68 -20.57 -5.41
C TRP A 291 -30.23 -21.00 -5.28
N GLY A 292 -29.90 -22.26 -5.58
CA GLY A 292 -28.56 -22.83 -5.37
C GLY A 292 -27.45 -22.08 -6.10
N GLU A 293 -27.66 -21.70 -7.36
CA GLU A 293 -26.67 -20.95 -8.13
C GLU A 293 -26.36 -19.59 -7.49
N LEU A 294 -27.40 -18.83 -7.10
CA LEU A 294 -27.24 -17.54 -6.44
C LEU A 294 -26.50 -17.68 -5.11
N TRP A 295 -26.84 -18.70 -4.31
CA TRP A 295 -26.15 -18.96 -3.05
C TRP A 295 -24.67 -19.31 -3.25
N ILE A 296 -24.35 -20.13 -4.25
CA ILE A 296 -22.95 -20.45 -4.60
C ILE A 296 -22.21 -19.19 -5.03
N GLN A 297 -22.82 -18.32 -5.83
CA GLN A 297 -22.22 -17.04 -6.22
C GLN A 297 -21.90 -16.18 -4.99
N ILE A 298 -22.87 -16.00 -4.08
CA ILE A 298 -22.68 -15.20 -2.86
C ILE A 298 -21.57 -15.78 -1.98
N THR A 299 -21.57 -17.09 -1.75
CA THR A 299 -20.58 -17.76 -0.89
C THR A 299 -19.17 -17.73 -1.50
N THR A 300 -19.04 -17.92 -2.82
CA THR A 300 -17.75 -17.89 -3.51
C THR A 300 -17.18 -16.47 -3.66
N GLU A 301 -18.01 -15.44 -3.82
CA GLU A 301 -17.56 -14.04 -3.79
C GLU A 301 -16.91 -13.68 -2.45
N VAL A 302 -17.48 -14.13 -1.34
CA VAL A 302 -16.93 -13.93 0.01
C VAL A 302 -15.60 -14.67 0.18
N GLU A 303 -15.51 -15.92 -0.27
CA GLU A 303 -14.24 -16.67 -0.21
C GLU A 303 -13.14 -15.98 -1.02
N ARG A 304 -13.45 -15.48 -2.23
CA ARG A 304 -12.51 -14.70 -3.04
C ARG A 304 -12.12 -13.39 -2.37
N GLY A 305 -13.08 -12.70 -1.75
CA GLY A 305 -12.86 -11.47 -0.99
C GLY A 305 -11.92 -11.68 0.19
N SER A 306 -12.24 -12.66 1.04
CA SER A 306 -11.42 -13.02 2.21
C SER A 306 -10.02 -13.49 1.81
N ALA A 307 -9.89 -14.33 0.78
CA ALA A 307 -8.59 -14.77 0.27
C ALA A 307 -7.75 -13.62 -0.29
N ARG A 308 -8.38 -12.62 -0.92
CA ARG A 308 -7.71 -11.41 -1.43
C ARG A 308 -7.23 -10.51 -0.29
N GLU A 309 -8.04 -10.37 0.76
CA GLU A 309 -7.70 -9.59 1.94
C GLU A 309 -6.60 -10.25 2.77
N GLU A 310 -6.63 -11.58 2.90
CA GLU A 310 -5.58 -12.35 3.57
C GLU A 310 -4.23 -12.29 2.82
N LYS A 311 -4.26 -12.38 1.48
CA LYS A 311 -3.07 -12.14 0.63
C LYS A 311 -2.52 -10.72 0.84
N ARG A 312 -3.37 -9.70 0.87
CA ARG A 312 -2.97 -8.30 1.10
C ARG A 312 -2.32 -8.11 2.48
N SER A 313 -2.87 -8.75 3.51
CA SER A 313 -2.31 -8.79 4.88
C SER A 313 -0.93 -9.45 4.95
N ARG A 314 -0.73 -10.58 4.25
CA ARG A 314 0.58 -11.25 4.20
C ARG A 314 1.64 -10.42 3.48
N VAL A 315 1.28 -9.83 2.33
CA VAL A 315 2.17 -8.95 1.56
C VAL A 315 2.60 -7.75 2.41
N TRP A 316 1.68 -7.14 3.15
CA TRP A 316 2.01 -5.97 3.97
C TRP A 316 2.91 -6.31 5.17
N ARG A 317 2.75 -7.50 5.78
CA ARG A 317 3.68 -8.02 6.78
C ARG A 317 5.07 -8.30 6.19
N TRP A 318 5.13 -8.81 4.96
CA TRP A 318 6.39 -9.07 4.27
C TRP A 318 7.12 -7.78 3.91
N VAL A 319 6.42 -6.77 3.37
CA VAL A 319 6.97 -5.43 3.09
C VAL A 319 7.56 -4.81 4.35
N LYS A 320 6.84 -4.84 5.48
CA LYS A 320 7.36 -4.33 6.76
C LYS A 320 8.66 -5.01 7.20
N ARG A 321 8.77 -6.34 7.05
CA ARG A 321 9.99 -7.07 7.41
C ARG A 321 11.17 -6.68 6.52
N VAL A 322 10.94 -6.54 5.21
CA VAL A 322 11.99 -6.13 4.26
C VAL A 322 12.44 -4.69 4.52
N SER A 323 11.52 -3.77 4.82
CA SER A 323 11.86 -2.38 5.15
C SER A 323 12.72 -2.25 6.42
N VAL A 324 12.46 -3.06 7.45
CA VAL A 324 13.28 -3.07 8.68
C VAL A 324 14.69 -3.59 8.38
N ILE A 325 14.83 -4.66 7.58
CA ILE A 325 16.14 -5.19 7.19
C ILE A 325 16.94 -4.15 6.39
N LEU A 326 16.31 -3.47 5.43
CA LEU A 326 16.95 -2.40 4.66
C LEU A 326 17.43 -1.23 5.52
N LEU A 327 16.63 -0.82 6.52
CA LEU A 327 17.03 0.24 7.46
C LEU A 327 18.24 -0.16 8.31
N VAL A 328 18.31 -1.42 8.76
CA VAL A 328 19.46 -1.92 9.51
C VAL A 328 20.72 -1.97 8.63
N LEU A 329 20.59 -2.41 7.38
CA LEU A 329 21.71 -2.45 6.43
C LEU A 329 22.23 -1.04 6.10
N LEU A 330 21.34 -0.07 5.88
CA LEU A 330 21.70 1.33 5.67
C LEU A 330 22.39 1.93 6.90
N GLY A 331 21.90 1.62 8.10
CA GLY A 331 22.55 2.04 9.35
C GLY A 331 23.95 1.45 9.52
N ALA A 332 24.14 0.16 9.20
CA ALA A 332 25.43 -0.50 9.26
C ALA A 332 26.43 0.04 8.23
N ALA A 333 25.98 0.29 7.00
CA ALA A 333 26.80 0.91 5.95
C ALA A 333 27.22 2.34 6.32
N GLY A 334 26.28 3.14 6.87
CA GLY A 334 26.57 4.49 7.36
C GLY A 334 27.59 4.50 8.50
N ALA A 335 27.48 3.56 9.45
CA ALA A 335 28.45 3.41 10.54
C ALA A 335 29.84 2.99 10.03
N GLY A 336 29.91 2.08 9.04
CA GLY A 336 31.17 1.66 8.42
C GLY A 336 31.88 2.79 7.68
N ALA A 337 31.14 3.55 6.87
CA ALA A 337 31.69 4.71 6.16
C ALA A 337 32.16 5.81 7.13
N GLY A 338 31.38 6.07 8.19
CA GLY A 338 31.77 7.01 9.24
C GLY A 338 33.04 6.58 9.98
N GLY A 339 33.18 5.28 10.28
CA GLY A 339 34.37 4.72 10.91
C GLY A 339 35.64 4.87 10.06
N LEU A 340 35.55 4.60 8.76
CA LEU A 340 36.67 4.76 7.81
C LEU A 340 37.11 6.22 7.69
N TRP A 341 36.16 7.16 7.65
CA TRP A 341 36.47 8.59 7.59
C TRP A 341 37.18 9.09 8.86
N ILE A 342 36.71 8.67 10.04
CA ILE A 342 37.37 9.00 11.33
C ILE A 342 38.77 8.39 11.38
N TYR A 343 38.93 7.14 10.93
CA TYR A 343 40.22 6.46 10.90
C TYR A 343 41.23 7.25 10.05
N GLY A 344 40.84 7.63 8.83
CA GLY A 344 41.73 8.39 7.95
C GLY A 344 42.22 9.72 8.54
N ARG A 345 41.38 10.40 9.32
CA ARG A 345 41.73 11.68 9.96
C ARG A 345 42.60 11.51 11.22
N THR A 346 42.43 10.41 11.95
CA THR A 346 43.15 10.17 13.22
C THR A 346 44.47 9.45 13.03
N HIS A 347 44.66 8.80 11.88
CA HIS A 347 45.79 7.91 11.56
C HIS A 347 46.44 8.25 10.20
N PRO A 348 46.83 9.53 9.95
CA PRO A 348 47.32 9.97 8.63
C PRO A 348 48.61 9.26 8.19
N GLU A 349 49.53 9.01 9.12
CA GLU A 349 50.79 8.30 8.83
C GLU A 349 50.54 6.85 8.37
N GLN A 350 49.57 6.13 8.95
CA GLN A 350 49.22 4.78 8.50
C GLN A 350 48.54 4.78 7.13
N VAL A 351 47.70 5.78 6.84
CA VAL A 351 47.09 5.97 5.52
C VAL A 351 48.17 6.28 4.47
N LEU A 352 49.12 7.13 4.82
CA LEU A 352 50.26 7.49 3.98
C LEU A 352 51.14 6.28 3.67
N ALA A 353 51.53 5.50 4.69
CA ALA A 353 52.28 4.27 4.48
C ALA A 353 51.53 3.25 3.60
N TYR A 354 50.20 3.17 3.74
CA TYR A 354 49.38 2.30 2.88
C TYR A 354 49.36 2.78 1.43
N ARG A 355 49.17 4.08 1.18
CA ARG A 355 49.20 4.65 -0.19
C ARG A 355 50.56 4.48 -0.84
N LEU A 356 51.64 4.76 -0.12
CA LEU A 356 53.00 4.54 -0.61
C LEU A 356 53.25 3.08 -1.00
N LYS A 357 52.69 2.13 -0.25
CA LYS A 357 52.76 0.71 -0.62
C LYS A 357 51.97 0.41 -1.90
N GLN A 358 50.84 1.06 -2.12
CA GLN A 358 50.07 0.93 -3.36
C GLN A 358 50.81 1.54 -4.54
N ASP A 359 51.34 2.76 -4.39
CA ASP A 359 52.14 3.45 -5.40
C ASP A 359 53.35 2.59 -5.80
N ARG A 360 54.14 2.10 -4.83
CA ARG A 360 55.28 1.20 -5.10
C ARG A 360 54.87 -0.08 -5.83
N ALA A 361 53.72 -0.67 -5.50
CA ALA A 361 53.23 -1.85 -6.18
C ALA A 361 52.75 -1.54 -7.61
N GLU A 362 52.13 -0.38 -7.82
CA GLU A 362 51.67 0.09 -9.13
C GLU A 362 52.86 0.40 -10.06
N MET A 363 53.92 1.02 -9.53
CA MET A 363 55.16 1.31 -10.26
C MET A 363 55.74 0.05 -10.91
N LEU A 364 55.83 -1.05 -10.15
CA LEU A 364 56.36 -2.34 -10.64
C LEU A 364 55.52 -3.00 -11.73
N THR A 365 54.27 -2.58 -11.89
CA THR A 365 53.34 -3.11 -12.90
C THR A 365 53.04 -2.12 -14.03
N SER A 366 53.60 -0.92 -13.98
CA SER A 366 53.40 0.11 -15.00
C SER A 366 54.12 -0.29 -16.28
N GLU A 367 53.46 -0.10 -17.43
CA GLU A 367 54.08 -0.26 -18.74
C GLU A 367 54.55 1.10 -19.25
N TRP A 368 55.83 1.20 -19.64
CA TRP A 368 56.45 2.43 -20.14
C TRP A 368 56.62 2.34 -21.65
N LYS A 369 56.20 3.37 -22.37
CA LYS A 369 56.33 3.43 -23.83
C LYS A 369 57.56 4.27 -24.19
N THR A 370 58.69 3.62 -24.39
CA THR A 370 59.98 4.26 -24.74
C THR A 370 60.32 4.13 -26.21
N VAL A 371 61.08 5.08 -26.77
CA VAL A 371 61.63 4.99 -28.13
C VAL A 371 63.03 4.37 -28.07
N GLU A 372 63.13 3.07 -28.32
CA GLU A 372 64.37 2.32 -28.09
C GLU A 372 65.45 2.51 -29.18
N MET A 373 65.06 2.77 -30.43
CA MET A 373 66.00 2.81 -31.56
C MET A 373 65.76 3.97 -32.51
N LYS A 374 66.85 4.70 -32.84
CA LYS A 374 66.85 5.76 -33.85
C LYS A 374 66.50 5.20 -35.24
N GLY A 375 65.52 5.81 -35.92
CA GLY A 375 65.04 5.35 -37.23
C GLY A 375 64.06 4.18 -37.19
N SER A 376 63.58 3.80 -36.00
CA SER A 376 62.36 2.98 -35.87
C SER A 376 61.13 3.75 -36.34
N LYS A 377 60.03 3.05 -36.59
CA LYS A 377 58.76 3.69 -36.97
C LYS A 377 58.27 4.62 -35.85
N GLU A 378 58.41 4.18 -34.61
CA GLU A 378 58.07 4.92 -33.40
C GLU A 378 58.93 6.18 -33.28
N TYR A 379 60.22 6.12 -33.61
CA TYR A 379 61.10 7.29 -33.67
C TYR A 379 60.67 8.28 -34.74
N GLU A 380 60.33 7.83 -35.95
CA GLU A 380 59.88 8.72 -37.03
C GLU A 380 58.53 9.40 -36.68
N GLU A 381 57.61 8.65 -36.09
CA GLU A 381 56.32 9.18 -35.60
C GLU A 381 56.52 10.19 -34.46
N ALA A 382 57.43 9.89 -33.53
CA ALA A 382 57.80 10.79 -32.44
C ALA A 382 58.38 12.11 -32.97
N ILE A 383 59.36 12.07 -33.88
CA ILE A 383 59.95 13.29 -34.45
C ILE A 383 58.92 14.09 -35.25
N ALA A 384 58.07 13.44 -36.05
CA ALA A 384 57.02 14.13 -36.80
C ALA A 384 56.05 14.88 -35.89
N TYR A 385 55.66 14.25 -34.77
CA TYR A 385 54.83 14.89 -33.76
C TYR A 385 55.52 16.12 -33.14
N LEU A 386 56.79 15.99 -32.76
CA LEU A 386 57.57 17.09 -32.17
C LEU A 386 57.73 18.27 -33.14
N GLU A 387 58.02 18.01 -34.42
CA GLU A 387 58.16 19.06 -35.43
C GLU A 387 56.84 19.80 -35.72
N GLU A 388 55.69 19.13 -35.56
CA GLU A 388 54.37 19.74 -35.74
C GLU A 388 53.92 20.56 -34.53
N HIS A 389 54.22 20.10 -33.31
CA HIS A 389 53.60 20.64 -32.08
C HIS A 389 54.55 21.51 -31.23
N ALA A 390 55.87 21.44 -31.44
CA ALA A 390 56.82 22.24 -30.66
C ALA A 390 56.68 23.73 -30.99
N TYR A 391 56.57 24.56 -29.95
CA TYR A 391 56.50 26.02 -30.12
C TYR A 391 57.90 26.65 -30.19
N GLU A 392 58.92 25.95 -29.69
CA GLU A 392 60.31 26.37 -29.71
C GLU A 392 61.22 25.15 -29.80
N VAL A 393 62.29 25.26 -30.59
CA VAL A 393 63.30 24.21 -30.73
C VAL A 393 64.69 24.81 -30.50
N SER A 394 65.41 24.27 -29.53
CA SER A 394 66.80 24.66 -29.23
C SER A 394 67.76 23.56 -29.71
N GLU A 395 68.82 23.92 -30.43
CA GLU A 395 69.84 22.97 -30.88
C GLU A 395 71.19 23.28 -30.21
N TYR A 396 71.77 22.25 -29.58
CA TYR A 396 73.05 22.35 -28.90
C TYR A 396 74.22 22.06 -29.83
N GLU A 397 75.43 22.51 -29.46
CA GLU A 397 76.66 22.32 -30.26
C GLU A 397 76.97 20.85 -30.59
N ASN A 398 76.48 19.91 -29.78
CA ASN A 398 76.65 18.47 -29.98
C ASN A 398 75.58 17.85 -30.92
N GLY A 399 74.70 18.66 -31.51
CA GLY A 399 73.62 18.27 -32.42
C GLY A 399 72.35 17.73 -31.74
N THR A 400 72.28 17.79 -30.41
CA THR A 400 71.07 17.45 -29.63
C THR A 400 70.05 18.56 -29.79
N LYS A 401 68.76 18.21 -29.83
CA LYS A 401 67.66 19.18 -29.95
C LYS A 401 66.66 19.04 -28.81
N ASP A 402 66.20 20.17 -28.29
CA ASP A 402 65.13 20.27 -27.31
C ASP A 402 63.89 20.86 -27.97
N TYR A 403 62.80 20.11 -27.93
CA TYR A 403 61.50 20.52 -28.45
C TYR A 403 60.60 20.92 -27.28
N ASN A 404 60.36 22.22 -27.12
CA ASN A 404 59.49 22.73 -26.06
C ASN A 404 58.02 22.66 -26.53
N LEU A 405 57.16 22.08 -25.69
CA LEU A 405 55.76 21.79 -25.98
C LEU A 405 54.84 22.46 -24.94
N LEU A 406 53.69 22.94 -25.41
CA LEU A 406 52.62 23.41 -24.51
C LEU A 406 51.92 22.22 -23.85
N GLN A 407 51.31 22.44 -22.69
CA GLN A 407 50.62 21.40 -21.91
C GLN A 407 49.66 20.52 -22.74
N PRO A 408 48.79 21.05 -23.62
CA PRO A 408 47.89 20.20 -24.42
C PRO A 408 48.64 19.25 -25.36
N ALA A 409 49.78 19.66 -25.92
CA ALA A 409 50.59 18.81 -26.78
C ALA A 409 51.37 17.75 -25.96
N MET A 410 51.67 18.03 -24.70
CA MET A 410 52.29 17.04 -23.82
C MET A 410 51.29 16.01 -23.30
N GLU A 411 50.00 16.36 -23.15
CA GLU A 411 48.94 15.40 -22.82
C GLU A 411 48.76 14.34 -23.93
N ASP A 412 48.88 14.75 -25.19
CA ASP A 412 48.79 13.88 -26.37
C ASP A 412 50.10 13.14 -26.69
N TRP A 413 51.21 13.47 -26.02
CA TRP A 413 52.51 12.83 -26.23
C TRP A 413 52.49 11.38 -25.72
N GLU A 414 52.73 10.42 -26.60
CA GLU A 414 52.52 9.00 -26.27
C GLU A 414 53.65 8.34 -25.47
N TYR A 415 54.84 8.92 -25.45
CA TYR A 415 56.03 8.29 -24.88
C TYR A 415 56.28 8.75 -23.44
N SER A 416 56.76 7.84 -22.60
CA SER A 416 57.12 8.10 -21.21
C SER A 416 58.35 7.29 -20.83
N GLU A 417 59.14 7.81 -19.90
CA GLU A 417 60.32 7.13 -19.38
C GLU A 417 60.01 6.41 -18.07
N ASP A 418 60.71 5.30 -17.85
CA ASP A 418 60.76 4.64 -16.54
C ASP A 418 61.57 5.55 -15.59
N PRO A 419 60.95 6.13 -14.55
CA PRO A 419 61.63 7.01 -13.60
C PRO A 419 62.62 6.27 -12.70
N GLY A 420 62.66 4.93 -12.74
CA GLY A 420 63.50 4.08 -11.90
C GLY A 420 62.80 3.60 -10.62
N GLU A 421 63.34 2.53 -10.00
CA GLU A 421 62.73 1.87 -8.82
C GLU A 421 62.87 2.66 -7.51
N CYS A 422 63.67 3.71 -7.52
CA CYS A 422 63.92 4.57 -6.37
C CYS A 422 62.91 5.73 -6.41
N PHE A 423 62.25 6.06 -5.29
CA PHE A 423 61.26 7.15 -5.21
C PHE A 423 59.93 6.95 -5.98
N ALA A 424 59.30 5.78 -5.86
CA ALA A 424 57.98 5.49 -6.44
C ALA A 424 56.80 6.10 -5.65
N VAL A 425 56.55 7.39 -5.84
CA VAL A 425 55.48 8.14 -5.18
C VAL A 425 54.63 8.88 -6.22
N LYS A 426 53.30 8.81 -6.12
CA LYS A 426 52.40 9.62 -6.95
C LYS A 426 52.16 11.01 -6.36
N LYS A 427 51.83 11.98 -7.21
CA LYS A 427 51.56 13.37 -6.83
C LYS A 427 50.59 13.53 -5.66
N ASP A 428 49.49 12.77 -5.64
CA ASP A 428 48.50 12.82 -4.55
C ASP A 428 49.04 12.30 -3.22
N THR A 429 49.90 11.28 -3.27
CA THR A 429 50.55 10.70 -2.08
C THR A 429 51.64 11.64 -1.56
N ALA A 430 52.42 12.26 -2.46
CA ALA A 430 53.41 13.27 -2.11
C ALA A 430 52.75 14.52 -1.50
N ALA A 431 51.66 15.01 -2.09
CA ALA A 431 50.89 16.12 -1.54
C ALA A 431 50.35 15.79 -0.13
N MET A 432 49.83 14.57 0.07
CA MET A 432 49.37 14.10 1.38
C MET A 432 50.52 14.02 2.40
N ALA A 433 51.72 13.62 1.98
CA ALA A 433 52.90 13.61 2.85
C ALA A 433 53.31 15.03 3.26
N VAL A 434 53.38 15.95 2.29
CA VAL A 434 53.68 17.37 2.51
C VAL A 434 52.66 17.98 3.48
N GLU A 435 51.36 17.77 3.28
CA GLU A 435 50.31 18.25 4.18
C GLU A 435 50.40 17.62 5.58
N THR A 436 50.70 16.32 5.68
CA THR A 436 50.84 15.62 6.97
C THR A 436 51.97 16.19 7.83
N TYR A 437 53.08 16.60 7.21
CA TYR A 437 54.29 17.02 7.93
C TYR A 437 54.47 18.54 8.02
N LEU A 438 54.03 19.31 7.02
CA LEU A 438 54.15 20.78 7.02
C LEU A 438 52.85 21.48 7.46
N GLY A 439 51.72 20.76 7.47
CA GLY A 439 50.41 21.26 7.87
C GLY A 439 49.55 21.70 6.70
N GLU A 440 48.54 22.53 6.97
CA GLU A 440 47.70 23.16 5.94
C GLU A 440 48.47 24.31 5.26
N TYR A 441 48.48 24.34 3.93
CA TYR A 441 49.14 25.39 3.14
C TYR A 441 48.26 26.64 3.03
N GLU A 442 48.88 27.80 2.83
CA GLU A 442 48.19 29.08 2.64
C GLU A 442 47.86 29.34 1.17
N GLU A 443 48.80 29.00 0.28
CA GLU A 443 48.70 29.22 -1.16
C GLU A 443 49.26 28.01 -1.92
N LYS A 444 48.63 27.69 -3.06
CA LYS A 444 49.11 26.68 -4.01
C LYS A 444 49.19 27.31 -5.40
N GLU A 445 50.37 27.26 -6.00
CA GLU A 445 50.63 27.66 -7.38
C GLU A 445 51.04 26.42 -8.18
N SER A 446 50.68 26.37 -9.47
CA SER A 446 51.06 25.28 -10.37
C SER A 446 51.71 25.88 -11.61
N SER A 447 52.88 25.36 -11.99
CA SER A 447 53.55 25.71 -13.23
C SER A 447 53.80 24.46 -14.08
N PHE A 448 53.89 24.65 -15.40
CA PHE A 448 54.08 23.56 -16.35
C PHE A 448 55.29 23.85 -17.25
N TYR A 449 56.13 22.85 -17.42
CA TYR A 449 57.24 22.83 -18.36
C TYR A 449 57.26 21.50 -19.10
N GLY A 450 57.24 21.56 -20.43
CA GLY A 450 57.26 20.37 -21.28
C GLY A 450 58.36 20.49 -22.33
N ALA A 451 59.32 19.58 -22.29
CA ALA A 451 60.40 19.50 -23.27
C ALA A 451 60.70 18.05 -23.64
N VAL A 452 61.00 17.82 -24.92
CA VAL A 452 61.45 16.52 -25.43
C VAL A 452 62.84 16.67 -26.03
N TYR A 453 63.78 15.94 -25.45
CA TYR A 453 65.21 15.92 -25.77
C TYR A 453 65.48 14.85 -26.82
N VAL A 454 66.02 15.23 -27.98
CA VAL A 454 66.37 14.31 -29.07
C VAL A 454 67.89 14.23 -29.18
N SER A 455 68.45 13.08 -28.79
CA SER A 455 69.88 12.85 -28.73
C SER A 455 70.51 12.50 -30.08
N THR A 456 71.79 12.83 -30.23
CA THR A 456 72.60 12.30 -31.32
C THR A 456 73.08 10.87 -31.06
N LEU A 457 73.01 10.38 -29.82
CA LEU A 457 73.44 9.03 -29.44
C LEU A 457 72.39 7.96 -29.83
N PRO A 458 72.79 6.83 -30.43
CA PRO A 458 71.85 5.80 -30.88
C PRO A 458 71.13 5.03 -29.76
N SER A 459 71.73 4.98 -28.57
CA SER A 459 71.29 4.11 -27.46
C SER A 459 70.14 4.69 -26.62
N TYR A 460 69.90 6.00 -26.70
CA TYR A 460 68.81 6.72 -26.04
C TYR A 460 68.41 7.90 -26.93
N PRO A 461 67.65 7.64 -28.01
CA PRO A 461 67.48 8.61 -29.09
C PRO A 461 66.52 9.75 -28.75
N ILE A 462 65.54 9.51 -27.87
CA ILE A 462 64.57 10.49 -27.41
C ILE A 462 64.40 10.33 -25.90
N SER A 463 64.41 11.45 -25.19
CA SER A 463 64.11 11.55 -23.77
C SER A 463 63.03 12.62 -23.54
N THR A 464 62.08 12.35 -22.65
CA THR A 464 60.91 13.22 -22.42
C THR A 464 60.95 13.78 -21.01
N THR A 465 60.78 15.09 -20.90
CA THR A 465 60.57 15.79 -19.63
C THR A 465 59.25 16.54 -19.70
N ALA A 466 58.18 15.90 -19.23
CA ALA A 466 56.94 16.57 -18.90
C ALA A 466 56.97 16.85 -17.40
N GLN A 467 56.99 18.11 -16.99
CA GLN A 467 57.04 18.46 -15.57
C GLN A 467 55.92 19.43 -15.26
N GLN A 468 55.02 19.02 -14.38
CA GLN A 468 54.19 19.93 -13.64
C GLN A 468 54.81 20.11 -12.25
N THR A 469 54.94 21.36 -11.82
CA THR A 469 55.43 21.72 -10.50
C THR A 469 54.30 22.34 -9.71
N ASP A 470 53.91 21.67 -8.63
CA ASP A 470 53.00 22.22 -7.64
C ASP A 470 53.80 22.81 -6.48
N THR A 471 53.69 24.12 -6.28
CA THR A 471 54.35 24.87 -5.20
C THR A 471 53.33 25.18 -4.10
N TYR A 472 53.58 24.66 -2.91
CA TYR A 472 52.80 24.84 -1.69
C TYR A 472 53.53 25.81 -0.74
N ARG A 473 52.89 26.91 -0.34
CA ARG A 473 53.48 27.93 0.54
C ARG A 473 52.89 27.85 1.96
N TYR A 474 53.77 27.98 2.96
CA TYR A 474 53.47 27.88 4.39
C TYR A 474 54.15 29.01 5.18
N GLY A 475 53.85 30.26 4.81
CA GLY A 475 54.61 31.44 5.26
C GLY A 475 55.98 31.52 4.56
N ASP A 476 57.07 31.54 5.33
CA ASP A 476 58.45 31.59 4.81
C ASP A 476 58.98 30.22 4.32
N ARG A 477 58.17 29.16 4.48
CA ARG A 477 58.46 27.79 4.06
C ARG A 477 57.72 27.46 2.76
N SER A 478 58.31 26.59 1.95
CA SER A 478 57.66 26.09 0.74
C SER A 478 57.98 24.63 0.47
N ALA A 479 57.06 23.95 -0.19
CA ALA A 479 57.26 22.62 -0.75
C ALA A 479 56.92 22.66 -2.23
N GLU A 480 57.78 22.12 -3.07
CA GLU A 480 57.61 22.01 -4.50
C GLU A 480 57.58 20.53 -4.85
N ILE A 481 56.54 20.09 -5.54
CA ILE A 481 56.40 18.72 -6.03
C ILE A 481 56.41 18.79 -7.54
N CYS A 482 57.51 18.34 -8.14
CA CYS A 482 57.66 18.22 -9.58
C CYS A 482 57.30 16.79 -9.99
N PHE A 483 56.35 16.62 -10.89
CA PHE A 483 55.89 15.31 -11.34
C PHE A 483 55.62 15.28 -12.83
N ASP A 484 55.65 14.08 -13.41
CA ASP A 484 55.24 13.85 -14.77
C ASP A 484 53.72 14.00 -14.88
N GLU A 485 53.25 14.97 -15.66
CA GLU A 485 51.82 15.32 -15.71
C GLU A 485 50.96 14.15 -16.22
N LYS A 486 51.50 13.35 -17.15
CA LYS A 486 50.77 12.25 -17.77
C LYS A 486 50.60 11.06 -16.82
N THR A 487 51.66 10.69 -16.13
CA THR A 487 51.71 9.49 -15.29
C THR A 487 51.43 9.79 -13.82
N GLY A 488 51.63 11.03 -13.39
CA GLY A 488 51.50 11.49 -12.01
C GLY A 488 52.65 11.07 -11.10
N TRP A 489 53.72 10.48 -11.64
CA TRP A 489 54.90 10.08 -10.88
C TRP A 489 55.78 11.27 -10.54
N VAL A 490 56.20 11.36 -9.28
CA VAL A 490 56.98 12.49 -8.79
C VAL A 490 58.44 12.32 -9.21
N ASN A 491 58.95 13.33 -9.90
CA ASN A 491 60.34 13.43 -10.34
C ASN A 491 61.23 14.05 -9.27
N GLU A 492 60.70 15.02 -8.52
CA GLU A 492 61.45 15.76 -7.51
C GLU A 492 60.50 16.32 -6.45
N ILE A 493 60.94 16.31 -5.20
CA ILE A 493 60.34 17.10 -4.13
C ILE A 493 61.40 18.00 -3.53
N SER A 494 61.12 19.29 -3.55
CA SER A 494 61.99 20.34 -3.03
C SER A 494 61.32 21.02 -1.84
N LEU A 495 62.00 21.08 -0.69
CA LEU A 495 61.52 21.74 0.53
C LEU A 495 62.42 22.90 0.89
N ARG A 496 61.83 24.06 1.12
CA ARG A 496 62.47 25.19 1.79
C ARG A 496 61.96 25.26 3.22
N ILE A 497 62.83 24.97 4.19
CA ILE A 497 62.49 25.00 5.62
C ILE A 497 63.51 25.78 6.44
N GLU A 498 63.10 26.23 7.62
CA GLU A 498 64.00 26.89 8.57
C GLU A 498 64.97 25.89 9.20
N LYS A 499 66.17 26.37 9.54
CA LYS A 499 67.23 25.55 10.18
C LYS A 499 66.75 24.76 11.40
N GLY A 500 65.92 25.37 12.25
CA GLY A 500 65.42 24.75 13.48
C GLY A 500 64.41 23.62 13.28
N GLU A 501 63.84 23.49 12.08
CA GLU A 501 62.86 22.45 11.76
C GLU A 501 63.50 21.21 11.13
N ILE A 502 64.73 21.31 10.63
CA ILE A 502 65.48 20.22 10.00
C ILE A 502 65.53 18.98 10.91
N GLU A 503 65.90 19.15 12.19
CA GLU A 503 65.98 18.05 13.16
C GLU A 503 64.66 17.28 13.34
N LYS A 504 63.53 17.97 13.15
CA LYS A 504 62.19 17.41 13.45
C LYS A 504 61.51 16.85 12.21
N LEU A 505 61.65 17.55 11.08
CA LEU A 505 60.96 17.25 9.84
C LEU A 505 61.75 16.27 8.98
N LEU A 506 63.06 16.50 8.80
CA LEU A 506 63.88 15.76 7.84
C LEU A 506 63.86 14.23 8.10
N PRO A 507 64.04 13.73 9.34
CA PRO A 507 64.06 12.29 9.58
C PRO A 507 62.71 11.65 9.30
N LYS A 508 61.60 12.33 9.62
CA LYS A 508 60.23 11.81 9.45
C LYS A 508 59.78 11.86 8.01
N PHE A 509 60.08 12.96 7.33
CA PHE A 509 59.73 13.18 5.94
C PHE A 509 60.48 12.22 5.01
N LEU A 510 61.80 12.12 5.17
CA LEU A 510 62.63 11.21 4.37
C LEU A 510 62.32 9.74 4.67
N TYR A 511 62.17 9.35 5.94
CA TYR A 511 61.88 7.96 6.29
C TYR A 511 60.59 7.44 5.65
N VAL A 512 59.61 8.31 5.42
CA VAL A 512 58.34 7.91 4.81
C VAL A 512 58.41 7.93 3.29
N LEU A 513 58.97 8.96 2.66
CA LEU A 513 58.98 9.09 1.20
C LEU A 513 60.09 8.27 0.53
N ALA A 514 61.30 8.29 1.10
CA ALA A 514 62.49 7.61 0.61
C ALA A 514 63.32 7.05 1.78
N PRO A 515 62.86 5.97 2.44
CA PRO A 515 63.59 5.35 3.56
C PRO A 515 65.01 4.93 3.19
N GLU A 516 65.29 4.68 1.91
CA GLU A 516 66.59 4.33 1.35
C GLU A 516 67.61 5.48 1.41
N THR A 517 67.13 6.73 1.53
CA THR A 517 67.96 7.94 1.71
C THR A 517 67.86 8.53 3.12
N ALA A 518 67.27 7.79 4.07
CA ALA A 518 67.14 8.24 5.44
C ALA A 518 68.50 8.40 6.13
N LEU A 519 68.69 9.56 6.75
CA LEU A 519 69.89 9.89 7.50
C LEU A 519 69.89 9.25 8.90
N SER A 520 71.06 8.84 9.37
CA SER A 520 71.28 8.52 10.79
C SER A 520 71.28 9.78 11.66
N ASP A 521 70.98 9.63 12.95
CA ASP A 521 71.02 10.72 13.93
C ASP A 521 72.39 11.42 13.94
N GLU A 522 73.47 10.66 13.72
CA GLU A 522 74.85 11.17 13.64
C GLU A 522 75.07 12.03 12.38
N GLU A 523 74.62 11.57 11.20
CA GLU A 523 74.68 12.34 9.95
C GLU A 523 73.84 13.63 10.01
N ILE A 524 72.68 13.60 10.69
CA ILE A 524 71.84 14.79 10.91
C ILE A 524 72.57 15.80 11.80
N GLN A 525 73.19 15.35 12.88
CA GLN A 525 73.93 16.23 13.80
C GLN A 525 75.19 16.80 13.14
N GLU A 526 75.88 16.03 12.29
CA GLU A 526 76.98 16.54 11.46
C GLU A 526 76.50 17.62 10.49
N LEU A 527 75.40 17.40 9.77
CA LEU A 527 74.82 18.38 8.86
C LEU A 527 74.47 19.70 9.57
N LEU A 528 73.83 19.62 10.73
CA LEU A 528 73.46 20.79 11.51
C LEU A 528 74.66 21.59 12.03
N ALA A 529 75.79 20.91 12.27
CA ALA A 529 77.04 21.53 12.67
C ALA A 529 77.71 22.29 11.50
N TYR A 530 77.51 21.86 10.25
CA TYR A 530 78.02 22.54 9.05
C TYR A 530 77.28 23.84 8.70
N LEU A 531 76.00 23.94 9.09
CA LEU A 531 75.20 25.15 8.87
C LEU A 531 75.72 26.31 9.74
N LYS A 532 76.27 27.36 9.11
CA LYS A 532 76.77 28.58 9.80
C LYS A 532 75.66 29.31 10.57
N LYS A 533 76.05 30.28 11.40
CA LYS A 533 75.19 30.96 12.38
C LYS A 533 74.32 32.09 11.78
N GLU A 534 74.53 32.48 10.53
CA GLU A 534 73.88 33.65 9.89
C GLU A 534 72.87 33.28 8.79
N GLU A 535 72.62 32.00 8.54
CA GLU A 535 71.71 31.56 7.47
C GLU A 535 70.42 30.95 8.04
N ASP A 536 69.27 31.47 7.59
CA ASP A 536 67.95 31.20 8.20
C ASP A 536 67.16 30.06 7.51
N SER A 537 67.41 29.75 6.22
CA SER A 537 66.67 28.71 5.47
C SER A 537 67.57 27.73 4.69
N VAL A 538 67.18 26.45 4.69
CA VAL A 538 67.84 25.36 3.95
C VAL A 538 66.90 24.80 2.89
N TYR A 539 67.45 24.53 1.72
CA TYR A 539 66.77 23.85 0.62
C TYR A 539 67.14 22.37 0.65
N ILE A 540 66.12 21.51 0.67
CA ILE A 540 66.23 20.06 0.60
C ILE A 540 65.62 19.64 -0.72
N GLU A 541 66.41 19.00 -1.56
CA GLU A 541 65.95 18.46 -2.84
C GLU A 541 66.07 16.94 -2.79
N LEU A 542 64.97 16.25 -3.09
CA LEU A 542 64.91 14.80 -3.21
C LEU A 542 64.38 14.45 -4.59
N ASN A 543 65.22 13.86 -5.43
CA ASN A 543 64.83 13.48 -6.80
C ASN A 543 64.58 11.98 -6.97
N ALA A 544 64.02 11.62 -8.14
CA ALA A 544 63.67 10.26 -8.53
C ALA A 544 64.84 9.27 -8.50
N ASN A 545 66.08 9.73 -8.57
CA ASN A 545 67.25 8.87 -8.45
C ASN A 545 67.63 8.56 -6.99
N CYS A 546 66.75 8.87 -6.03
CA CYS A 546 67.05 8.85 -4.59
C CYS A 546 68.33 9.62 -4.27
N TYR A 547 68.47 10.78 -4.90
CA TYR A 547 69.51 11.73 -4.61
C TYR A 547 68.94 12.76 -3.64
N LEU A 548 69.57 12.89 -2.48
CA LEU A 548 69.25 13.91 -1.51
C LEU A 548 70.34 14.99 -1.55
N SER A 549 69.97 16.18 -1.99
CA SER A 549 70.83 17.34 -1.99
C SER A 549 70.37 18.38 -0.99
N LEU A 550 71.31 18.95 -0.26
CA LEU A 550 71.06 20.02 0.70
C LEU A 550 71.85 21.26 0.30
N TYR A 551 71.17 22.40 0.11
CA TYR A 551 71.79 23.64 -0.34
C TYR A 551 71.43 24.83 0.55
N LEU A 552 72.35 25.80 0.57
CA LEU A 552 72.17 27.11 1.20
C LEU A 552 71.64 28.13 0.19
N SER A 553 70.65 28.92 0.61
CA SER A 553 69.82 29.74 -0.30
C SER A 553 70.57 30.84 -1.06
N GLU A 554 71.71 31.31 -0.56
CA GLU A 554 72.40 32.48 -1.14
C GLU A 554 73.60 32.15 -2.04
N GLU A 555 74.13 30.91 -2.02
CA GLU A 555 75.39 30.60 -2.74
C GLU A 555 75.34 29.36 -3.65
N ASN A 556 74.20 28.62 -3.76
CA ASN A 556 74.12 27.33 -4.46
C ASN A 556 75.27 26.36 -4.07
N VAL A 557 75.72 26.45 -2.82
CA VAL A 557 76.78 25.58 -2.29
C VAL A 557 76.12 24.30 -1.79
N VAL A 558 76.49 23.18 -2.41
CA VAL A 558 76.10 21.83 -1.98
C VAL A 558 76.74 21.57 -0.62
N LEU A 559 75.91 21.40 0.41
CA LEU A 559 76.36 21.09 1.77
C LEU A 559 76.62 19.60 1.95
N MET A 560 75.70 18.80 1.43
CA MET A 560 75.72 17.36 1.56
C MET A 560 74.97 16.77 0.39
N ASP A 561 75.51 15.66 -0.08
CA ASP A 561 75.01 15.00 -1.26
C ASP A 561 75.05 13.49 -1.05
N ILE A 562 73.87 12.87 -1.07
CA ILE A 562 73.69 11.48 -0.69
C ILE A 562 72.95 10.77 -1.79
N ARG A 563 73.65 9.82 -2.40
CA ARG A 563 73.03 8.80 -3.22
C ARG A 563 72.64 7.63 -2.34
N SER A 564 71.46 7.06 -2.56
CA SER A 564 71.01 5.83 -1.87
C SER A 564 72.12 4.78 -1.85
N ARG A 565 72.29 4.13 -0.68
CA ARG A 565 73.36 3.16 -0.42
C ARG A 565 73.16 1.83 -1.13
#